data_AF-A0A820ASH9-F1
#
_entry.id   AF-A0A820ASH9-F1
#
_cell.length_a   1.000
_cell.length_b   1.000
_cell.length_c   1.000
_cell.angle_alpha   90.00
_cell.angle_beta   90.00
_cell.angle_gamma   90.00
#
_symmetry.space_group_name_H-M   'P 1'
#
loop_
_entity.id
_entity.type
_entity.pdbx_description
1 polymer ?
#
loop_
_entity_poly.entity_id
_entity_poly.type
_entity_poly.pdbx_seq_one_letter_code
_entity_poly.pdbx_strand_id
1 'polypeptide(L)'
;MQHFMTVLINYITNQVIQIAWMEFMRKIQQAKHINEIAAAHNEYLDRTMLNCLLTPNAAPILNEVNRVLTLIIRFRCQLKTYSWILNATYTDPSDPSVQALRTTFEKYHIAVLSLFKVLSKLVEKGYKTSLSDLLIRLNYNGYYDQIARFSTR
;
A
#
# COMPACT_ATOMS: atom_id res chain seq x y z
N MET A 1 -4.54 -8.75 -4.92
CA MET A 1 -3.13 -8.75 -4.44
C MET A 1 -2.18 -8.07 -5.40
N GLN A 2 -2.01 -8.54 -6.65
CA GLN A 2 -1.10 -7.89 -7.61
C GLN A 2 -1.47 -6.44 -7.92
N HIS A 3 -2.76 -6.16 -8.16
CA HIS A 3 -3.26 -4.79 -8.34
C HIS A 3 -2.84 -3.86 -7.20
N PHE A 4 -3.03 -4.29 -5.95
CA PHE A 4 -2.62 -3.54 -4.76
C PHE A 4 -1.11 -3.22 -4.78
N MET A 5 -0.26 -4.20 -5.09
CA MET A 5 1.18 -3.99 -5.20
C MET A 5 1.55 -2.97 -6.27
N THR A 6 0.95 -3.08 -7.46
CA THR A 6 1.21 -2.15 -8.57
C THR A 6 0.79 -0.74 -8.21
N VAL A 7 -0.39 -0.56 -7.61
CA VAL A 7 -0.88 0.77 -7.19
C VAL A 7 0.01 1.36 -6.10
N LEU A 8 0.41 0.58 -5.10
CA LEU A 8 1.26 1.05 -4.00
C LEU A 8 2.64 1.48 -4.51
N ILE A 9 3.29 0.65 -5.34
CA ILE A 9 4.60 0.98 -5.92
C ILE A 9 4.49 2.23 -6.81
N ASN A 10 3.48 2.30 -7.69
CA ASN A 10 3.29 3.46 -8.54
C ASN A 10 3.04 4.74 -7.75
N TYR A 11 2.34 4.66 -6.62
CA TYR A 11 2.16 5.79 -5.71
C TYR A 11 3.49 6.26 -5.13
N ILE A 12 4.27 5.35 -4.52
CA ILE A 12 5.55 5.70 -3.89
C ILE A 12 6.53 6.28 -4.93
N THR A 13 6.67 5.63 -6.08
CA THR A 13 7.63 6.09 -7.10
C THR A 13 7.19 7.40 -7.74
N ASN A 14 5.94 7.50 -8.21
CA ASN A 14 5.53 8.63 -9.04
C ASN A 14 4.99 9.81 -8.24
N GLN A 15 4.25 9.57 -7.15
CA GLN A 15 3.59 10.64 -6.38
C GLN A 15 4.43 11.11 -5.19
N VAL A 16 5.30 10.25 -4.65
CA VAL A 16 6.16 10.61 -3.53
C VAL A 16 7.55 11.00 -4.00
N ILE A 17 8.30 10.04 -4.56
CA ILE A 17 9.72 10.22 -4.86
C ILE A 17 9.91 11.19 -6.03
N GLN A 18 9.24 10.97 -7.16
CA GLN A 18 9.45 11.78 -8.36
C GLN A 18 9.05 13.25 -8.13
N ILE A 19 7.92 13.50 -7.46
CA ILE A 19 7.47 14.88 -7.16
C ILE A 19 8.43 15.57 -6.19
N ALA A 20 8.86 14.87 -5.12
CA ALA A 20 9.82 15.43 -4.17
C ALA A 20 11.16 15.75 -4.84
N TRP A 21 11.65 14.88 -5.73
CA TRP A 21 12.89 15.09 -6.46
C TRP A 21 12.81 16.30 -7.40
N MET A 22 11.74 16.44 -8.18
CA MET A 22 11.56 17.60 -9.07
C MET A 22 11.55 18.91 -8.28
N GLU A 23 10.87 18.95 -7.13
CA GLU A 23 10.82 20.14 -6.30
C GLU A 23 12.17 20.47 -5.66
N PHE A 24 12.90 19.45 -5.22
CA PHE A 24 14.27 19.59 -4.71
C PHE A 24 15.21 20.16 -5.76
N MET A 25 15.20 19.62 -6.98
CA MET A 25 16.04 20.11 -8.09
C MET A 25 15.71 21.56 -8.44
N ARG A 26 14.43 21.94 -8.45
CA ARG A 26 14.01 23.33 -8.67
C ARG A 26 14.56 24.26 -7.58
N LYS A 27 14.55 23.84 -6.32
CA LYS A 27 15.09 24.63 -5.19
C LYS A 27 16.60 24.77 -5.26
N ILE A 28 17.32 23.70 -5.61
CA ILE A 28 18.77 23.76 -5.83
C ILE A 28 19.12 24.74 -6.96
N GLN A 29 18.40 24.72 -8.08
CA GLN A 29 18.67 25.62 -9.20
C GLN A 29 18.48 27.10 -8.85
N GLN A 30 17.66 27.40 -7.84
CA GLN A 30 17.39 28.76 -7.38
C GLN A 30 18.31 29.19 -6.23
N ALA A 31 18.97 28.24 -5.57
CA ALA A 31 19.82 28.49 -4.43
C ALA A 31 21.10 29.22 -4.84
N LYS A 32 21.45 30.28 -4.12
CA LYS A 32 22.66 31.08 -4.32
C LYS A 32 23.73 30.77 -3.30
N HIS A 33 23.35 30.16 -2.18
CA HIS A 33 24.22 29.88 -1.05
C HIS A 33 24.16 28.43 -0.61
N ILE A 34 25.27 27.92 -0.07
CA ILE A 34 25.36 26.53 0.43
C ILE A 34 24.33 26.23 1.53
N ASN A 35 23.99 27.22 2.36
CA ASN A 35 22.99 27.06 3.41
C ASN A 35 21.58 26.82 2.83
N GLU A 36 21.26 27.44 1.69
CA GLU A 36 19.98 27.25 1.00
C GLU A 36 19.90 25.85 0.37
N ILE A 37 21.02 25.34 -0.16
CA ILE A 37 21.13 23.98 -0.66
C ILE A 37 20.93 22.96 0.48
N ALA A 38 21.59 23.18 1.62
CA ALA A 38 21.45 22.32 2.81
C ALA A 38 20.02 22.32 3.36
N ALA A 39 19.37 23.50 3.42
CA ALA A 39 17.98 23.61 3.83
C ALA A 39 17.03 22.89 2.87
N ALA A 40 17.21 23.06 1.56
CA ALA A 40 16.41 22.38 0.53
C ALA A 40 16.57 20.85 0.60
N HIS A 41 17.78 20.36 0.91
CA HIS A 41 18.03 18.93 1.08
C HIS A 41 17.34 18.36 2.31
N ASN A 42 17.43 19.04 3.46
CA ASN A 42 16.74 18.61 4.67
C ASN A 42 15.23 18.60 4.47
N GLU A 43 14.67 19.63 3.83
CA GLU A 43 13.24 19.67 3.52
C GLU A 43 12.83 18.54 2.56
N TYR A 44 13.66 18.21 1.57
CA TYR A 44 13.43 17.07 0.68
C TYR A 44 13.35 15.76 1.46
N LEU A 45 14.28 15.51 2.39
CA LEU A 45 14.28 14.31 3.21
C LEU A 45 13.05 14.24 4.12
N ASP A 46 12.76 15.31 4.86
CA ASP A 46 11.63 15.37 5.80
C ASP A 46 10.31 15.13 5.07
N ARG A 47 10.13 15.78 3.92
CA ARG A 47 8.93 15.65 3.11
C ARG A 47 8.80 14.26 2.49
N THR A 48 9.90 13.67 2.04
CA THR A 48 9.92 12.31 1.48
C THR A 48 9.58 11.29 2.57
N MET A 49 10.18 11.39 3.76
CA MET A 49 9.88 10.52 4.90
C MET A 49 8.41 10.61 5.32
N LEU A 50 7.86 11.82 5.37
CA LEU A 50 6.45 12.04 5.69
C LEU A 50 5.52 11.41 4.63
N ASN A 51 5.83 11.60 3.35
CA ASN A 51 5.02 11.10 2.24
C ASN A 51 5.11 9.58 2.04
N CYS A 52 6.26 8.99 2.36
CA CYS A 52 6.46 7.54 2.37
C CYS A 52 5.80 6.87 3.59
N LEU A 53 5.07 7.62 4.43
CA LEU A 53 4.40 7.12 5.63
C LEU A 53 5.38 6.54 6.67
N LEU A 54 6.63 7.00 6.66
CA LEU A 54 7.70 6.54 7.56
C LEU A 54 7.82 7.40 8.83
N THR A 55 6.85 8.28 9.08
CA THR A 55 6.82 9.12 10.29
C THR A 55 6.06 8.44 11.42
N PRO A 56 6.36 8.76 12.70
CA PRO A 56 5.66 8.18 13.85
C PRO A 56 4.13 8.36 13.78
N ASN A 57 3.67 9.51 13.26
CA ASN A 57 2.24 9.81 13.10
C ASN A 57 1.56 8.91 12.05
N ALA A 58 2.33 8.37 11.10
CA ALA A 58 1.85 7.45 10.07
C ALA A 58 2.05 5.97 10.46
N ALA A 59 2.59 5.67 11.64
CA ALA A 59 2.83 4.30 12.10
C ALA A 59 1.58 3.38 12.03
N PRO A 60 0.35 3.83 12.34
CA PRO A 60 -0.84 3.00 12.17
C PRO A 60 -1.07 2.55 10.71
N ILE A 61 -0.79 3.43 9.74
CA ILE A 61 -0.92 3.10 8.32
C ILE A 61 0.20 2.13 7.93
N LEU A 62 1.44 2.43 8.32
CA LEU A 62 2.60 1.61 7.99
C LEU A 62 2.43 0.18 8.52
N ASN A 63 1.86 0.02 9.72
CA ASN A 63 1.54 -1.29 10.28
C ASN A 63 0.51 -2.06 9.46
N GLU A 64 -0.53 -1.39 8.96
CA GLU A 64 -1.53 -2.02 8.10
C GLU A 64 -0.96 -2.36 6.71
N VAL A 65 -0.15 -1.48 6.13
CA VAL A 65 0.56 -1.75 4.87
C VAL A 65 1.48 -2.96 5.04
N ASN A 66 2.28 -3.01 6.11
CA ASN A 66 3.14 -4.16 6.42
C ASN A 66 2.32 -5.44 6.58
N ARG A 67 1.19 -5.39 7.29
CA ARG A 67 0.29 -6.53 7.42
C ARG A 67 -0.19 -7.05 6.07
N VAL A 68 -0.60 -6.15 5.17
CA VAL A 68 -1.02 -6.51 3.80
C VAL A 68 0.14 -7.12 3.00
N LEU A 69 1.34 -6.53 3.07
CA LEU A 69 2.53 -7.04 2.37
C LEU A 69 2.95 -8.42 2.88
N THR A 70 2.95 -8.65 4.20
CA THR A 70 3.23 -9.95 4.80
C THR A 70 2.24 -11.01 4.31
N LEU A 71 0.95 -10.68 4.19
CA LEU A 71 -0.07 -11.60 3.68
C LEU A 71 0.15 -11.93 2.19
N ILE A 72 0.55 -10.96 1.37
CA ILE A 72 0.89 -11.19 -0.04
C ILE A 72 2.10 -12.13 -0.16
N ILE A 73 3.15 -11.90 0.64
CA ILE A 73 4.34 -12.76 0.67
C ILE A 73 3.95 -14.17 1.11
N ARG A 74 3.18 -14.31 2.19
CA ARG A 74 2.69 -15.60 2.70
C ARG A 74 1.89 -16.35 1.64
N PHE A 75 0.97 -15.68 0.96
CA PHE A 75 0.17 -16.25 -0.12
C PHE A 75 1.06 -16.78 -1.25
N ARG A 76 2.07 -16.01 -1.65
CA ARG A 76 3.05 -16.43 -2.66
C ARG A 76 3.90 -17.63 -2.20
N CYS A 77 4.34 -17.65 -0.94
CA CYS A 77 5.09 -18.77 -0.39
C CYS A 77 4.24 -20.04 -0.37
N GLN A 78 2.99 -19.96 0.10
CA GLN A 78 2.03 -21.06 0.05
C GLN A 78 1.86 -21.59 -1.39
N LEU A 79 1.70 -20.69 -2.37
CA LEU A 79 1.64 -21.05 -3.79
C LEU A 79 2.89 -21.78 -4.31
N LYS A 80 4.07 -21.53 -3.76
CA LYS A 80 5.31 -22.18 -4.20
C LYS A 80 5.60 -23.49 -3.46
N THR A 81 5.20 -23.59 -2.20
CA THR A 81 5.57 -24.69 -1.31
C THR A 81 4.64 -25.89 -1.46
N TYR A 82 3.36 -25.67 -1.74
CA TYR A 82 2.43 -26.79 -1.91
C TYR A 82 2.64 -27.46 -3.28
N SER A 83 2.66 -28.80 -3.28
CA SER A 83 2.65 -29.60 -4.50
C SER A 83 1.23 -29.60 -5.06
N TRP A 84 1.01 -28.83 -6.12
CA TRP A 84 -0.28 -28.77 -6.81
C TRP A 84 -0.46 -30.02 -7.64
N ILE A 85 -1.14 -31.03 -7.08
CA ILE A 85 -1.46 -32.24 -7.83
C ILE A 85 -2.49 -31.85 -8.90
N LEU A 86 -2.09 -31.91 -10.17
CA LEU A 86 -2.92 -31.56 -11.31
C LEU A 86 -3.83 -32.75 -11.68
N ASN A 87 -4.69 -33.14 -10.74
CA ASN A 87 -5.75 -34.10 -11.06
C ASN A 87 -6.77 -33.35 -11.93
N ALA A 88 -6.89 -33.76 -13.19
CA ALA A 88 -7.60 -33.05 -14.27
C ALA A 88 -9.11 -32.81 -14.05
N THR A 89 -9.65 -33.10 -12.88
CA THR A 89 -11.10 -33.10 -12.61
C THR A 89 -11.42 -32.63 -11.18
N TYR A 90 -10.93 -31.47 -10.76
CA TYR A 90 -11.15 -30.80 -9.46
C TYR A 90 -10.11 -31.09 -8.37
N THR A 91 -9.42 -30.03 -7.94
CA THR A 91 -8.76 -29.98 -6.63
C THR A 91 -9.87 -30.01 -5.57
N ASP A 92 -9.83 -30.97 -4.64
CA ASP A 92 -10.81 -31.05 -3.56
C ASP A 92 -10.79 -29.74 -2.75
N PRO A 93 -11.92 -29.02 -2.61
CA PRO A 93 -12.03 -27.84 -1.76
C PRO A 93 -11.63 -28.08 -0.29
N SER A 94 -11.59 -29.35 0.13
CA SER A 94 -11.20 -29.81 1.45
C SER A 94 -9.69 -30.02 1.61
N ASP A 95 -8.90 -29.86 0.53
CA ASP A 95 -7.44 -29.96 0.60
C ASP A 95 -6.89 -28.90 1.58
N PRO A 96 -6.11 -29.30 2.60
CA PRO A 96 -5.50 -28.38 3.57
C PRO A 96 -4.72 -27.22 2.90
N SER A 97 -4.10 -27.46 1.75
CA SER A 97 -3.35 -26.44 0.99
C SER A 97 -4.27 -25.37 0.40
N VAL A 98 -5.40 -25.78 -0.17
CA VAL A 98 -6.43 -24.89 -0.74
C VAL A 98 -7.12 -24.10 0.36
N GLN A 99 -7.45 -24.74 1.48
CA GLN A 99 -8.02 -24.07 2.67
C GLN A 99 -7.06 -23.04 3.27
N ALA A 100 -5.77 -23.38 3.38
CA ALA A 100 -4.76 -22.47 3.88
C ALA A 100 -4.57 -21.25 2.97
N LEU A 101 -4.66 -21.41 1.65
CA LEU A 101 -4.63 -20.29 0.69
C LEU A 101 -5.87 -19.40 0.82
N ARG A 102 -7.07 -19.99 0.87
CA ARG A 102 -8.34 -19.26 1.03
C ARG A 102 -8.32 -18.42 2.30
N THR A 103 -7.90 -19.01 3.42
CA THR A 103 -7.78 -18.32 4.71
C THR A 103 -6.82 -17.13 4.63
N THR A 104 -5.67 -17.27 3.97
CA THR A 104 -4.73 -16.16 3.77
C THR A 104 -5.34 -15.06 2.91
N PHE A 105 -6.10 -15.43 1.87
CA PHE A 105 -6.76 -14.49 0.98
C PHE A 105 -7.91 -13.70 1.65
N GLU A 106 -8.67 -14.35 2.54
CA GLU A 106 -9.69 -13.69 3.37
C GLU A 106 -9.05 -12.72 4.36
N LYS A 107 -7.98 -13.15 5.06
CA LYS A 107 -7.20 -12.28 5.94
C LYS A 107 -6.64 -11.07 5.20
N TYR A 108 -6.22 -11.24 3.94
CA TYR A 108 -5.79 -10.13 3.08
C TYR A 108 -6.93 -9.13 2.81
N HIS A 109 -8.15 -9.59 2.52
CA HIS A 109 -9.29 -8.70 2.31
C HIS A 109 -9.60 -7.88 3.56
N ILE A 110 -9.66 -8.52 4.72
CA ILE A 110 -9.87 -7.85 6.01
C ILE A 110 -8.75 -6.83 6.26
N ALA A 111 -7.50 -7.17 5.92
CA ALA A 111 -6.37 -6.26 6.08
C ALA A 111 -6.46 -5.02 5.19
N VAL A 112 -6.83 -5.21 3.93
CA VAL A 112 -7.01 -4.08 3.01
C VAL A 112 -8.18 -3.19 3.44
N LEU A 113 -9.31 -3.77 3.88
CA LEU A 113 -10.44 -2.98 4.41
C LEU A 113 -10.05 -2.16 5.66
N SER A 114 -9.26 -2.74 6.57
CA SER A 114 -8.71 -2.00 7.72
C SER A 114 -7.83 -0.83 7.26
N LEU A 115 -6.93 -1.08 6.30
CA LEU A 115 -6.09 -0.05 5.71
C LEU A 115 -6.91 1.08 5.10
N PHE A 116 -7.96 0.76 4.32
CA PHE A 116 -8.88 1.76 3.76
C PHE A 116 -9.55 2.61 4.84
N LYS A 117 -10.01 1.97 5.91
CA LYS A 117 -10.65 2.67 7.04
C LYS A 117 -9.67 3.62 7.74
N VAL A 118 -8.43 3.19 7.94
CA VAL A 118 -7.37 4.03 8.55
C VAL A 118 -7.00 5.18 7.62
N LEU A 119 -6.84 4.93 6.32
CA LEU A 119 -6.54 5.96 5.32
C LEU A 119 -7.67 6.99 5.22
N SER A 120 -8.93 6.55 5.16
CA SER A 120 -10.10 7.45 5.07
C SER A 120 -10.17 8.40 6.26
N LYS A 121 -10.01 7.87 7.48
CA LYS A 121 -9.99 8.68 8.71
C LYS A 121 -8.88 9.73 8.73
N LEU A 122 -7.75 9.46 8.08
CA LEU A 122 -6.65 10.42 8.01
C LEU A 122 -6.91 11.48 6.96
N VAL A 123 -7.42 11.10 5.78
CA VAL A 123 -7.85 12.06 4.75
C VAL A 123 -8.91 13.02 5.30
N GLU A 124 -9.90 12.52 6.05
CA GLU A 124 -10.93 13.33 6.73
C GLU A 124 -10.35 14.30 7.77
N LYS A 125 -9.24 13.94 8.42
CA LYS A 125 -8.51 14.82 9.35
C LYS A 125 -7.63 15.86 8.66
N GLY A 126 -7.71 15.96 7.32
CA GLY A 126 -6.94 16.91 6.53
C GLY A 126 -5.53 16.44 6.16
N TYR A 127 -5.19 15.16 6.33
CA TYR A 127 -3.92 14.63 5.84
C TYR A 127 -3.91 14.59 4.30
N LYS A 128 -3.18 15.55 3.72
CA LYS A 128 -2.51 15.59 2.41
C LYS A 128 -3.23 14.99 1.20
N THR A 129 -3.38 15.79 0.14
CA THR A 129 -4.00 15.44 -1.15
C THR A 129 -3.46 14.15 -1.78
N SER A 130 -2.18 13.84 -1.60
CA SER A 130 -1.55 12.62 -2.15
C SER A 130 -2.15 11.33 -1.59
N LEU A 131 -2.60 11.33 -0.34
CA LEU A 131 -3.21 10.14 0.28
C LEU A 131 -4.64 9.91 -0.20
N SER A 132 -5.36 10.99 -0.53
CA SER A 132 -6.67 10.92 -1.19
C SER A 132 -6.54 10.26 -2.57
N ASP A 133 -5.54 10.68 -3.35
CA ASP A 133 -5.27 10.10 -4.68
C ASP A 133 -4.92 8.62 -4.60
N LEU A 134 -4.16 8.20 -3.59
CA LEU A 134 -3.87 6.78 -3.34
C LEU A 134 -5.16 6.00 -3.07
N LEU A 135 -6.05 6.53 -2.24
CA LEU A 135 -7.30 5.88 -1.86
C LEU A 135 -8.21 5.67 -3.08
N ILE A 136 -8.33 6.70 -3.93
CA ILE A 136 -9.09 6.63 -5.19
C ILE A 136 -8.46 5.59 -6.12
N ARG A 137 -7.13 5.59 -6.29
CA ARG A 137 -6.44 4.64 -7.19
C ARG A 137 -6.56 3.19 -6.70
N LEU A 138 -6.58 2.97 -5.39
CA LEU A 138 -6.77 1.64 -4.81
C LEU A 138 -8.21 1.14 -5.00
N ASN A 139 -9.23 2.01 -4.93
CA ASN A 139 -10.64 1.63 -5.04
C ASN A 139 -11.31 2.16 -6.33
N TYR A 140 -10.55 2.29 -7.42
CA TYR A 140 -11.05 2.94 -8.64
C TYR A 140 -12.34 2.30 -9.19
N ASN A 141 -12.46 0.97 -9.07
CA ASN A 141 -13.62 0.20 -9.52
C ASN A 141 -14.68 -0.06 -8.43
N GLY A 142 -14.53 0.52 -7.24
CA GLY A 142 -15.42 0.24 -6.10
C GLY A 142 -15.33 -1.21 -5.58
N TYR A 143 -14.26 -1.94 -5.92
CA TYR A 143 -14.07 -3.35 -5.57
C TYR A 143 -14.15 -3.58 -4.05
N TYR A 144 -13.54 -2.69 -3.27
CA TYR A 144 -13.50 -2.83 -1.82
C TYR A 144 -14.83 -2.47 -1.16
N ASP A 145 -15.63 -1.59 -1.77
CA ASP A 145 -16.99 -1.28 -1.30
C ASP A 145 -17.94 -2.45 -1.53
N GLN A 146 -17.79 -3.14 -2.66
CA GLN A 146 -18.56 -4.35 -2.95
C GLN A 146 -18.25 -5.44 -1.92
N ILE A 147 -16.98 -5.66 -1.59
CA ILE A 147 -16.56 -6.68 -0.62
C ILE A 147 -16.97 -6.34 0.81
N ALA A 148 -16.91 -5.06 1.19
CA ALA A 148 -17.41 -4.62 2.49
C ALA A 148 -18.89 -4.97 2.69
N ARG A 149 -19.71 -4.88 1.63
CA ARG A 149 -21.13 -5.28 1.66
C ARG A 149 -21.32 -6.79 1.84
N PHE A 150 -20.42 -7.62 1.28
CA PHE A 150 -20.49 -9.08 1.43
C PHE A 150 -20.00 -9.58 2.80
N SER A 151 -19.11 -8.85 3.47
CA SER A 151 -18.60 -9.22 4.81
C SER A 151 -19.54 -8.86 5.96
N THR A 152 -20.70 -8.22 5.68
CA THR A 152 -21.71 -7.83 6.68
C THR A 152 -22.98 -8.69 6.61
N ARG A 153 -22.94 -9.80 5.87
CA ARG A 153 -24.00 -10.81 5.80
C ARG A 153 -23.52 -12.14 6.34
#